data_AF-A0A819VIU3-F1
#
_entry.id   AF-A0A819VIU3-F1
#
_cell.length_a   1.000
_cell.length_b   1.000
_cell.length_c   1.000
_cell.angle_alpha   90.00
_cell.angle_beta   90.00
_cell.angle_gamma   90.00
#
_symmetry.space_group_name_H-M   'P 1'
#
loop_
_entity.id
_entity.type
_entity.pdbx_description
1 polymer ?
#
loop_
_entity_poly.entity_id
_entity_poly.type
_entity_poly.pdbx_seq_one_letter_code
_entity_poly.pdbx_strand_id
1 'polypeptide(L)'
;MKIFQSELNFNLSYDTYILTQDQSVYSIESLLQSLIEKQILCQFRLEILNDVLLMLIESNQIKAWDIVMKDCNFQICLIELRELWLKKQLKQFDIAFHIEQLRELNQYLPYRISIINFVLCQLIEDPNIDELIQFFIQLFNCSLTIESKEYFLTNKISNKINLKNLKLKLNEQFIEILLSKKFPSYAQYFHDSQNYHFRRKKTSVEQNAYNQAETTYWYKAEDIAIISMEWMKEFYGTNFRITQALGKQEDRNLSRILCDVLTEYKQDHRSTIIPLNIAHNHWVTLALIYNEKNKENIALYKDSMGEHHSIVERIEIQNILTNQLENMNFKFHRSCDQFDDYNCGVFTLANMKSMAENLSKQKQKLFIDNFEKWNFVTQKQAIELRHKQFPK
;
A
#
# COMPACT_ATOMS: atom_id res chain seq x y z
N MET A 1 -38.30 1.89 1.24
CA MET A 1 -38.34 3.37 1.19
C MET A 1 -38.34 4.04 2.59
N LYS A 2 -37.69 3.45 3.61
CA LYS A 2 -37.55 4.05 4.97
C LYS A 2 -36.16 3.89 5.60
N ILE A 3 -35.16 3.45 4.84
CA ILE A 3 -33.79 3.21 5.35
C ILE A 3 -32.80 4.34 4.96
N PHE A 4 -33.20 5.30 4.12
CA PHE A 4 -32.30 6.34 3.58
C PHE A 4 -32.29 7.68 4.34
N GLN A 5 -32.93 7.80 5.51
CA GLN A 5 -33.10 9.11 6.17
C GLN A 5 -32.09 9.44 7.29
N SER A 6 -31.20 8.52 7.72
CA SER A 6 -30.37 8.78 8.91
C SER A 6 -28.92 9.21 8.66
N GLU A 7 -28.42 9.28 7.42
CA GLU A 7 -26.99 9.61 7.18
C GLU A 7 -26.72 10.68 6.11
N LEU A 8 -27.76 11.30 5.54
CA LEU A 8 -27.61 12.47 4.68
C LEU A 8 -28.04 13.72 5.46
N ASN A 9 -27.13 14.27 6.28
CA ASN A 9 -27.25 15.65 6.76
C ASN A 9 -26.90 16.63 5.61
N PHE A 10 -27.75 16.65 4.57
CA PHE A 10 -27.85 17.80 3.68
C PHE A 10 -28.77 18.80 4.36
N ASN A 11 -28.21 19.87 4.91
CA ASN A 11 -28.95 21.12 5.09
C ASN A 11 -29.18 21.72 3.70
N LEU A 12 -30.06 21.10 2.91
CA LEU A 12 -30.71 21.75 1.78
C LEU A 12 -31.84 22.55 2.40
N SER A 13 -31.65 23.87 2.52
CA SER A 13 -32.76 24.77 2.75
C SER A 13 -33.85 24.46 1.73
N TYR A 14 -35.05 24.16 2.22
CA TYR A 14 -36.24 23.78 1.46
C TYR A 14 -36.80 24.94 0.60
N ASP A 15 -35.95 25.88 0.19
CA ASP A 15 -36.32 27.01 -0.65
C ASP A 15 -36.13 26.61 -2.11
N THR A 16 -37.21 26.05 -2.66
CA THR A 16 -37.69 26.29 -4.03
C THR A 16 -36.60 26.42 -5.11
N TYR A 17 -36.04 25.29 -5.56
CA TYR A 17 -35.44 25.22 -6.90
C TYR A 17 -36.56 25.15 -7.94
N ILE A 18 -37.16 26.30 -8.24
CA ILE A 18 -37.88 26.53 -9.50
C ILE A 18 -36.83 27.09 -10.46
N LEU A 19 -36.32 26.26 -11.37
CA LEU A 19 -35.56 26.73 -12.53
C LEU A 19 -36.38 26.47 -13.79
N THR A 20 -37.05 27.56 -14.17
CA THR A 20 -37.50 27.99 -15.50
C THR A 20 -37.54 26.94 -16.61
N GLN A 21 -38.78 26.71 -17.05
CA GLN A 21 -39.22 26.17 -18.32
C GLN A 21 -38.31 26.60 -19.50
N ASP A 22 -37.60 25.65 -20.12
CA ASP A 22 -37.73 25.40 -21.56
C ASP A 22 -37.05 24.08 -22.00
N GLN A 23 -37.88 23.22 -22.60
CA GLN A 23 -37.58 22.20 -23.62
C GLN A 23 -36.45 21.17 -23.43
N SER A 24 -36.51 20.40 -22.35
CA SER A 24 -36.39 18.91 -22.31
C SER A 24 -36.26 18.52 -20.84
N VAL A 25 -37.39 18.56 -20.11
CA VAL A 25 -37.39 18.48 -18.65
C VAL A 25 -37.25 17.02 -18.23
N TYR A 26 -36.01 16.55 -18.17
CA TYR A 26 -35.72 15.35 -17.42
C TYR A 26 -35.99 15.64 -15.93
N SER A 27 -36.88 14.89 -15.29
CA SER A 27 -37.15 15.04 -13.85
C SER A 27 -35.96 14.51 -13.04
N ILE A 28 -35.72 15.07 -11.86
CA ILE A 28 -34.70 14.54 -10.91
C ILE A 28 -34.92 13.04 -10.66
N GLU A 29 -36.18 12.61 -10.64
CA GLU A 29 -36.55 11.19 -10.53
C GLU A 29 -36.05 10.36 -11.71
N SER A 30 -36.20 10.84 -12.95
CA SER A 30 -35.71 10.14 -14.15
C SER A 30 -34.18 10.01 -14.18
N LEU A 31 -33.47 11.02 -13.66
CA LEU A 31 -32.01 10.97 -13.51
C LEU A 31 -31.59 9.90 -12.52
N LEU A 32 -32.17 9.95 -11.32
CA LEU A 32 -31.82 9.04 -10.24
C LEU A 32 -32.12 7.60 -10.66
N GLN A 33 -33.23 7.38 -11.34
CA GLN A 33 -33.59 6.08 -11.90
C GLN A 33 -32.54 5.61 -12.92
N SER A 34 -32.17 6.45 -13.90
CA SER A 34 -31.16 6.10 -14.90
C SER A 34 -29.78 5.82 -14.28
N LEU A 35 -29.39 6.60 -13.27
CA LEU A 35 -28.14 6.41 -12.53
C LEU A 35 -28.14 5.11 -11.72
N ILE A 36 -29.26 4.77 -11.07
CA ILE A 36 -29.41 3.51 -10.33
C ILE A 36 -29.36 2.33 -11.30
N GLU A 37 -30.08 2.40 -12.42
CA GLU A 37 -30.06 1.35 -13.46
C GLU A 37 -28.65 1.12 -14.00
N LYS A 38 -27.93 2.19 -14.33
CA LYS A 38 -26.53 2.12 -14.79
C LYS A 38 -25.58 1.64 -13.68
N GLN A 39 -25.83 1.97 -12.41
CA GLN A 39 -25.04 1.45 -11.28
C GLN A 39 -25.24 -0.05 -11.08
N ILE A 40 -26.48 -0.55 -11.19
CA ILE A 40 -26.79 -1.98 -11.09
C ILE A 40 -26.12 -2.75 -12.23
N LEU A 41 -26.21 -2.24 -13.46
CA LEU A 41 -25.62 -2.85 -14.65
C LEU A 41 -24.09 -2.91 -14.59
N CYS A 42 -23.44 -1.88 -14.05
CA CYS A 42 -21.98 -1.74 -14.06
C CYS A 42 -21.30 -2.04 -12.71
N GLN A 43 -22.07 -2.35 -11.66
CA GLN A 43 -21.59 -2.68 -10.30
C GLN A 43 -20.65 -1.63 -9.69
N PHE A 44 -20.86 -0.34 -9.97
CA PHE A 44 -20.04 0.72 -9.41
C PHE A 44 -20.38 0.99 -7.93
N ARG A 45 -19.39 1.51 -7.19
CA ARG A 45 -19.60 1.90 -5.79
C ARG A 45 -20.51 3.14 -5.69
N LEU A 46 -21.24 3.27 -4.59
CA LEU A 46 -22.21 4.36 -4.38
C LEU A 46 -21.55 5.75 -4.37
N GLU A 47 -20.27 5.83 -4.01
CA GLU A 47 -19.47 7.06 -4.03
C GLU A 47 -19.35 7.64 -5.44
N ILE A 48 -19.36 6.80 -6.48
CA ILE A 48 -19.33 7.23 -7.88
C ILE A 48 -20.64 7.93 -8.24
N LEU A 49 -21.78 7.50 -7.67
CA LEU A 49 -23.06 8.18 -7.87
C LEU A 49 -23.06 9.57 -7.24
N ASN A 50 -22.48 9.72 -6.05
CA ASN A 50 -22.33 11.02 -5.40
C ASN A 50 -21.46 11.97 -6.24
N ASP A 51 -20.35 11.47 -6.78
CA ASP A 51 -19.49 12.25 -7.69
C ASP A 51 -20.23 12.66 -8.96
N VAL A 52 -21.05 11.78 -9.54
CA VAL A 52 -21.87 12.10 -10.72
C VAL A 52 -22.89 13.19 -10.42
N LEU A 53 -23.59 13.09 -9.28
CA LEU A 53 -24.55 14.11 -8.85
C LEU A 53 -23.86 15.46 -8.63
N LEU A 54 -22.68 15.47 -7.99
CA LEU A 54 -21.89 16.69 -7.84
C LEU A 54 -21.49 17.27 -9.20
N MET A 55 -20.99 16.46 -10.13
CA MET A 55 -20.65 16.92 -11.48
C MET A 55 -21.87 17.48 -12.22
N LEU A 56 -23.04 16.88 -12.08
CA LEU A 56 -24.29 17.37 -12.71
C LEU A 56 -24.70 18.73 -12.17
N ILE A 57 -24.66 18.89 -10.84
CA ILE A 57 -25.01 20.14 -10.15
C ILE A 57 -24.01 21.24 -10.50
N GLU A 58 -22.73 20.89 -10.46
CA GLU A 58 -21.64 21.84 -10.63
C GLU A 58 -21.30 22.12 -12.09
N SER A 59 -21.79 21.38 -13.08
CA SER A 59 -21.49 21.60 -14.52
C SER A 59 -22.56 22.44 -15.23
N ASN A 60 -22.49 22.53 -16.57
CA ASN A 60 -23.64 22.96 -17.37
C ASN A 60 -24.69 21.85 -17.30
N GLN A 61 -25.76 22.10 -16.53
CA GLN A 61 -26.79 21.10 -16.23
C GLN A 61 -27.29 20.44 -17.50
N ILE A 62 -27.83 21.20 -18.47
CA ILE A 62 -28.42 20.66 -19.71
C ILE A 62 -27.46 19.69 -20.42
N LYS A 63 -26.20 20.09 -20.63
CA LYS A 63 -25.21 19.21 -21.30
C LYS A 63 -24.84 17.99 -20.48
N ALA A 64 -24.80 18.11 -19.16
CA ALA A 64 -24.49 17.00 -18.27
C ALA A 64 -25.65 15.97 -18.25
N TRP A 65 -26.90 16.45 -18.29
CA TRP A 65 -28.09 15.61 -18.46
C TRP A 65 -28.04 14.82 -19.77
N ASP A 66 -27.74 15.48 -20.89
CA ASP A 66 -27.61 14.82 -22.19
C ASP A 66 -26.58 13.68 -22.13
N ILE A 67 -25.45 13.87 -21.44
CA ILE A 67 -24.40 12.84 -21.31
C ILE A 67 -24.87 11.63 -20.51
N VAL A 68 -25.58 11.83 -19.38
CA VAL A 68 -26.08 10.72 -18.55
C VAL A 68 -27.13 9.91 -19.31
N MET A 69 -28.00 10.59 -20.05
CA MET A 69 -29.13 9.98 -20.76
C MET A 69 -28.74 9.31 -22.08
N LYS A 70 -27.51 9.50 -22.57
CA LYS A 70 -27.01 8.74 -23.72
C LYS A 70 -27.03 7.24 -23.43
N ASP A 71 -27.39 6.49 -24.46
CA ASP A 71 -27.19 5.03 -24.51
C ASP A 71 -25.70 4.73 -24.82
N CYS A 72 -24.83 5.17 -23.92
CA CYS A 72 -23.38 4.92 -23.93
C CYS A 72 -22.98 4.00 -22.79
N ASN A 73 -21.84 3.30 -22.96
CA ASN A 73 -21.14 2.67 -21.86
C ASN A 73 -20.96 3.70 -20.73
N PHE A 74 -21.44 3.36 -19.53
CA PHE A 74 -21.45 4.28 -18.40
C PHE A 74 -20.06 4.84 -18.07
N GLN A 75 -18.97 4.10 -18.32
CA GLN A 75 -17.59 4.60 -18.18
C GLN A 75 -17.29 5.76 -19.14
N ILE A 76 -17.77 5.68 -20.39
CA ILE A 76 -17.62 6.77 -21.37
C ILE A 76 -18.40 7.99 -20.89
N CYS A 77 -19.63 7.78 -20.42
CA CYS A 77 -20.46 8.85 -19.91
C CYS A 77 -19.81 9.54 -18.67
N LEU A 78 -19.14 8.77 -17.78
CA LEU A 78 -18.37 9.32 -16.63
C LEU A 78 -17.18 10.18 -17.08
N ILE A 79 -16.43 9.74 -18.09
CA ILE A 79 -15.28 10.49 -18.64
C ILE A 79 -15.76 11.82 -19.24
N GLU A 80 -16.84 11.79 -20.03
CA GLU A 80 -17.43 12.98 -20.65
C GLU A 80 -17.98 13.96 -19.59
N LEU A 81 -18.64 13.46 -18.55
CA LEU A 81 -19.12 14.28 -17.43
C LEU A 81 -17.98 14.95 -16.68
N ARG A 82 -16.91 14.21 -16.40
CA ARG A 82 -15.74 14.76 -15.70
C ARG A 82 -15.01 15.79 -16.56
N GLU A 83 -14.90 15.57 -17.87
CA GLU A 83 -14.34 16.55 -18.80
C GLU A 83 -15.17 17.85 -18.80
N LEU A 84 -16.50 17.73 -18.85
CA LEU A 84 -17.42 18.88 -18.81
C LEU A 84 -17.30 19.66 -17.49
N TRP A 85 -17.19 18.95 -16.36
CA TRP A 85 -17.00 19.51 -15.03
C TRP A 85 -15.63 20.21 -14.91
N LEU A 86 -14.53 19.52 -15.23
CA LEU A 86 -13.16 20.06 -15.20
C LEU A 86 -13.06 21.33 -16.05
N LYS A 87 -13.67 21.34 -17.24
CA LYS A 87 -13.70 22.51 -18.12
C LYS A 87 -14.30 23.75 -17.44
N LYS A 88 -15.34 23.57 -16.62
CA LYS A 88 -15.96 24.67 -15.88
C LYS A 88 -15.09 25.07 -14.69
N GLN A 89 -14.55 24.10 -13.95
CA GLN A 89 -13.70 24.38 -12.79
C GLN A 89 -12.44 25.14 -13.20
N LEU A 90 -11.69 24.66 -14.19
CA LEU A 90 -10.49 25.34 -14.66
C LEU A 90 -10.75 26.78 -15.10
N LYS A 91 -11.90 27.04 -15.75
CA LYS A 91 -12.34 28.40 -16.10
C LYS A 91 -12.68 29.26 -14.88
N GLN A 92 -13.25 28.67 -13.83
CA GLN A 92 -13.56 29.38 -12.59
C GLN A 92 -12.29 29.84 -11.86
N PHE A 93 -11.18 29.12 -12.04
CA PHE A 93 -9.86 29.46 -11.51
C PHE A 93 -8.98 30.20 -12.53
N ASP A 94 -9.56 30.75 -13.61
CA ASP A 94 -8.85 31.48 -14.67
C ASP A 94 -7.66 30.73 -15.31
N ILE A 95 -7.68 29.39 -15.28
CA ILE A 95 -6.65 28.55 -15.87
C ILE A 95 -6.87 28.46 -17.38
N ALA A 96 -5.90 28.91 -18.17
CA ALA A 96 -5.90 28.73 -19.61
C ALA A 96 -5.54 27.27 -19.98
N PHE A 97 -6.30 26.67 -20.90
CA PHE A 97 -6.06 25.29 -21.37
C PHE A 97 -6.50 25.08 -22.82
N HIS A 98 -5.83 24.14 -23.48
CA HIS A 98 -6.27 23.52 -24.72
C HIS A 98 -7.09 22.24 -24.43
N ILE A 99 -7.88 21.80 -25.40
CA ILE A 99 -8.74 20.61 -25.24
C ILE A 99 -7.92 19.33 -24.99
N GLU A 100 -6.71 19.25 -25.55
CA GLU A 100 -5.80 18.11 -25.36
C GLU A 100 -5.28 18.05 -23.93
N GLN A 101 -4.87 19.18 -23.36
CA GLN A 101 -4.46 19.31 -21.96
C GLN A 101 -5.58 18.94 -20.98
N LEU A 102 -6.82 19.34 -21.29
CA LEU A 102 -7.98 18.95 -20.48
C LEU A 102 -8.17 17.43 -20.46
N ARG A 103 -8.05 16.77 -21.62
CA ARG A 103 -8.18 15.32 -21.76
C ARG A 103 -7.04 14.58 -21.07
N GLU A 104 -5.82 15.08 -21.21
CA GLU A 104 -4.64 14.55 -20.53
C GLU A 104 -4.82 14.63 -19.01
N LEU A 105 -5.20 15.80 -18.49
CA LEU A 105 -5.48 15.97 -17.05
C LEU A 105 -6.55 14.97 -16.58
N ASN A 106 -7.63 14.80 -17.34
CA ASN A 106 -8.73 13.89 -17.00
C ASN A 106 -8.26 12.43 -16.86
N GLN A 107 -7.28 12.00 -17.69
CA GLN A 107 -6.71 10.65 -17.65
C GLN A 107 -6.01 10.34 -16.32
N TYR A 108 -5.40 11.33 -15.68
CA TYR A 108 -4.60 11.17 -14.46
C TYR A 108 -5.37 11.45 -13.16
N LEU A 109 -6.70 11.60 -13.25
CA LEU A 109 -7.56 11.93 -12.11
C LEU A 109 -8.50 10.79 -11.72
N PRO A 110 -8.04 9.63 -11.22
CA PRO A 110 -8.92 8.56 -10.71
C PRO A 110 -9.56 8.89 -9.35
N TYR A 111 -9.40 10.12 -8.84
CA TYR A 111 -9.80 10.54 -7.50
C TYR A 111 -11.25 10.98 -7.44
N ARG A 112 -11.81 10.99 -6.21
CA ARG A 112 -13.13 11.57 -5.95
C ARG A 112 -13.19 13.04 -6.38
N ILE A 113 -14.31 13.43 -6.99
CA ILE A 113 -14.52 14.79 -7.50
C ILE A 113 -14.40 15.83 -6.38
N SER A 114 -14.95 15.53 -5.21
CA SER A 114 -14.87 16.39 -4.03
C SER A 114 -13.42 16.70 -3.61
N ILE A 115 -12.50 15.76 -3.79
CA ILE A 115 -11.08 15.94 -3.50
C ILE A 115 -10.40 16.80 -4.55
N ILE A 116 -10.70 16.56 -5.83
CA ILE A 116 -10.16 17.37 -6.92
C ILE A 116 -10.63 18.83 -6.76
N ASN A 117 -11.91 19.02 -6.44
CA ASN A 117 -12.49 20.34 -6.16
C ASN A 117 -11.79 21.01 -4.97
N PHE A 118 -11.57 20.26 -3.89
CA PHE A 118 -10.83 20.75 -2.73
C PHE A 118 -9.42 21.23 -3.12
N VAL A 119 -8.67 20.43 -3.88
CA VAL A 119 -7.30 20.79 -4.31
C VAL A 119 -7.30 22.07 -5.14
N LEU A 120 -8.20 22.18 -6.12
CA LEU A 120 -8.32 23.38 -6.95
C LEU A 120 -8.68 24.62 -6.11
N CYS A 121 -9.60 24.49 -5.15
CA CYS A 121 -9.98 25.55 -4.22
C CYS A 121 -8.82 26.05 -3.33
N GLN A 122 -7.81 25.20 -3.08
CA GLN A 122 -6.64 25.58 -2.27
C GLN A 122 -5.55 26.29 -3.08
N LEU A 123 -5.64 26.42 -4.40
CA LEU A 123 -4.60 27.08 -5.21
C LEU A 123 -4.71 28.61 -5.12
N ILE A 124 -3.60 29.31 -4.80
CA ILE A 124 -3.58 30.78 -4.60
C ILE A 124 -3.26 31.59 -5.87
N GLU A 125 -2.52 31.00 -6.80
CA GLU A 125 -2.00 31.64 -8.02
C GLU A 125 -2.55 30.90 -9.23
N ASP A 126 -2.78 31.59 -10.36
CA ASP A 126 -3.21 31.02 -11.64
C ASP A 126 -2.24 29.89 -12.05
N PRO A 127 -2.58 28.62 -11.77
CA PRO A 127 -1.65 27.54 -11.99
C PRO A 127 -1.56 27.29 -13.49
N ASN A 128 -0.33 27.20 -14.01
CA ASN A 128 -0.13 26.72 -15.37
C ASN A 128 -0.73 25.31 -15.49
N ILE A 129 -1.61 25.10 -16.47
CA ILE A 129 -2.26 23.81 -16.71
C ILE A 129 -1.24 22.68 -16.91
N ASP A 130 -0.11 22.94 -17.59
CA ASP A 130 0.95 21.96 -17.78
C ASP A 130 1.58 21.58 -16.46
N GLU A 131 1.77 22.55 -15.57
CA GLU A 131 2.28 22.27 -14.24
C GLU A 131 1.32 21.43 -13.41
N LEU A 132 0.01 21.65 -13.57
CA LEU A 132 -1.04 20.90 -12.88
C LEU A 132 -1.10 19.46 -13.40
N ILE A 133 -1.03 19.29 -14.72
CA ILE A 133 -0.91 17.99 -15.37
C ILE A 133 0.32 17.25 -14.85
N GLN A 134 1.49 17.88 -14.85
CA GLN A 134 2.72 17.25 -14.36
C GLN A 134 2.61 16.84 -12.88
N PHE A 135 1.94 17.64 -12.05
CA PHE A 135 1.68 17.26 -10.66
C PHE A 135 0.81 16.00 -10.58
N PHE A 136 -0.30 15.94 -11.30
CA PHE A 136 -1.18 14.77 -11.28
C PHE A 136 -0.57 13.56 -11.96
N ILE A 137 0.29 13.71 -12.98
CA ILE A 137 1.09 12.62 -13.55
C ILE A 137 2.02 12.04 -12.49
N GLN A 138 2.75 12.89 -11.75
CA GLN A 138 3.65 12.45 -10.69
C GLN A 138 2.89 11.73 -9.57
N LEU A 139 1.74 12.28 -9.16
CA LEU A 139 0.89 11.66 -8.16
C LEU A 139 0.27 10.36 -8.66
N PHE A 140 -0.13 10.29 -9.93
CA PHE A 140 -0.71 9.09 -10.53
C PHE A 140 0.31 7.96 -10.57
N ASN A 141 1.53 8.26 -11.05
CA ASN A 141 2.63 7.31 -11.20
C ASN A 141 3.30 6.93 -9.87
N CYS A 142 2.90 7.55 -8.76
CA CYS A 142 3.44 7.19 -7.46
C CYS A 142 2.93 5.82 -6.99
N SER A 143 3.80 5.05 -6.33
CA SER A 143 3.50 3.72 -5.78
C SER A 143 2.61 3.75 -4.53
N LEU A 144 1.76 4.77 -4.40
CA LEU A 144 0.76 4.88 -3.33
C LEU A 144 -0.58 4.33 -3.80
N THR A 145 -1.36 3.83 -2.84
CA THR A 145 -2.77 3.47 -3.09
C THR A 145 -3.59 4.71 -3.39
N ILE A 146 -4.77 4.54 -3.99
CA ILE A 146 -5.68 5.65 -4.28
C ILE A 146 -6.08 6.35 -2.97
N GLU A 147 -6.36 5.60 -1.91
CA GLU A 147 -6.72 6.13 -0.58
C GLU A 147 -5.59 6.98 0.02
N SER A 148 -4.34 6.54 -0.15
CA SER A 148 -3.17 7.27 0.34
C SER A 148 -2.95 8.57 -0.44
N LYS A 149 -3.16 8.55 -1.77
CA LYS A 149 -3.12 9.74 -2.62
C LYS A 149 -4.22 10.73 -2.23
N GLU A 150 -5.44 10.25 -2.02
CA GLU A 150 -6.57 11.05 -1.55
C GLU A 150 -6.33 11.65 -0.15
N TYR A 151 -5.72 10.88 0.77
CA TYR A 151 -5.33 11.36 2.09
C TYR A 151 -4.29 12.49 1.99
N PHE A 152 -3.28 12.35 1.13
CA PHE A 152 -2.29 13.41 0.87
C PHE A 152 -2.97 14.69 0.37
N LEU A 153 -3.87 14.57 -0.61
CA LEU A 153 -4.59 15.70 -1.20
C LEU A 153 -5.51 16.43 -0.21
N THR A 154 -5.95 15.78 0.87
CA THR A 154 -6.93 16.34 1.81
C THR A 154 -6.31 16.77 3.16
N ASN A 155 -5.42 15.96 3.75
CA ASN A 155 -4.92 16.20 5.12
C ASN A 155 -3.59 16.96 5.19
N LYS A 156 -2.80 17.01 4.11
CA LYS A 156 -1.50 17.71 4.09
C LYS A 156 -1.57 19.08 3.42
N ILE A 157 -2.70 19.40 2.78
CA ILE A 157 -3.02 20.71 2.20
C ILE A 157 -3.91 21.46 3.19
N SER A 158 -3.32 22.04 4.24
CA SER A 158 -4.07 22.68 5.32
C SER A 158 -4.27 24.19 5.18
N ASN A 159 -3.97 24.78 4.02
CA ASN A 159 -4.23 26.19 3.68
C ASN A 159 -4.06 26.40 2.17
N LYS A 160 -4.56 27.55 1.69
CA LYS A 160 -4.15 28.22 0.46
C LYS A 160 -2.65 27.97 0.16
N ILE A 161 -2.34 27.27 -0.94
CA ILE A 161 -1.00 26.81 -1.35
C ILE A 161 -0.77 27.15 -2.83
N ASN A 162 0.48 27.41 -3.25
CA ASN A 162 0.79 27.48 -4.67
C ASN A 162 1.26 26.10 -5.20
N LEU A 163 1.17 25.91 -6.51
CA LEU A 163 1.41 24.60 -7.11
C LEU A 163 2.86 24.12 -6.93
N LYS A 164 3.83 25.06 -6.91
CA LYS A 164 5.23 24.76 -6.60
C LYS A 164 5.41 24.19 -5.19
N ASN A 165 4.78 24.80 -4.19
CA ASN A 165 4.81 24.32 -2.80
C ASN A 165 4.05 23.01 -2.65
N LEU A 166 2.97 22.80 -3.42
CA LEU A 166 2.26 21.53 -3.45
C LEU A 166 3.12 20.40 -4.02
N LYS A 167 3.86 20.66 -5.11
CA LYS A 167 4.87 19.74 -5.66
C LYS A 167 6.00 19.47 -4.68
N LEU A 168 6.50 20.51 -3.99
CA LEU A 168 7.51 20.35 -2.94
C LEU A 168 7.01 19.45 -1.81
N LYS A 169 5.79 19.68 -1.31
CA LYS A 169 5.18 18.81 -0.30
C LYS A 169 4.97 17.38 -0.79
N LEU A 170 4.59 17.20 -2.06
CA LEU A 170 4.48 15.87 -2.66
C LEU A 170 5.85 15.20 -2.68
N ASN A 171 6.90 15.91 -3.09
CA ASN A 171 8.27 15.41 -3.09
C ASN A 171 8.80 15.14 -1.68
N GLU A 172 8.49 15.99 -0.70
CA GLU A 172 8.81 15.77 0.71
C GLU A 172 8.09 14.54 1.24
N GLN A 173 6.82 14.33 0.89
CA GLN A 173 6.08 13.12 1.22
C GLN A 173 6.64 11.90 0.50
N PHE A 174 7.04 12.02 -0.76
CA PHE A 174 7.76 10.96 -1.45
C PHE A 174 9.07 10.64 -0.76
N ILE A 175 9.86 11.63 -0.38
CA ILE A 175 11.10 11.45 0.36
C ILE A 175 10.81 10.84 1.72
N GLU A 176 9.81 11.31 2.46
CA GLU A 176 9.36 10.76 3.72
C GLU A 176 8.90 9.31 3.55
N ILE A 177 8.17 8.98 2.48
CA ILE A 177 7.76 7.62 2.11
C ILE A 177 8.97 6.79 1.68
N LEU A 178 9.94 7.32 0.96
CA LEU A 178 11.17 6.62 0.56
C LEU A 178 12.06 6.33 1.77
N LEU A 179 12.14 7.28 2.71
CA LEU A 179 12.89 7.20 3.96
C LEU A 179 12.16 6.33 5.00
N SER A 180 10.83 6.36 5.05
CA SER A 180 10.00 5.56 5.97
C SER A 180 9.69 4.15 5.44
N LYS A 181 9.58 3.96 4.12
CA LYS A 181 9.49 2.65 3.43
C LYS A 181 10.86 2.02 3.13
N LYS A 182 11.94 2.52 3.72
CA LYS A 182 13.30 1.93 3.68
C LYS A 182 13.75 1.48 2.29
N PHE A 183 14.14 2.41 1.43
CA PHE A 183 15.16 2.09 0.42
C PHE A 183 16.53 2.05 1.13
N PRO A 184 17.16 0.86 1.31
CA PRO A 184 18.33 0.70 2.18
C PRO A 184 19.58 1.48 1.74
N SER A 185 19.63 1.96 0.49
CA SER A 185 20.82 2.53 -0.13
C SER A 185 21.07 4.02 0.14
N TYR A 186 20.05 4.79 0.54
CA TYR A 186 20.22 6.25 0.75
C TYR A 186 20.40 6.66 2.22
N ALA A 187 19.91 5.87 3.18
CA ALA A 187 20.13 6.14 4.60
C ALA A 187 21.61 6.06 4.99
N GLN A 188 22.38 5.19 4.32
CA GLN A 188 23.84 5.10 4.48
C GLN A 188 24.54 6.39 3.99
N TYR A 189 24.04 7.00 2.91
CA TYR A 189 24.61 8.21 2.30
C TYR A 189 24.41 9.46 3.18
N PHE A 190 23.31 9.54 3.93
CA PHE A 190 23.04 10.65 4.86
C PHE A 190 23.65 10.48 6.24
N HIS A 191 23.96 9.25 6.67
CA HIS A 191 24.72 9.02 7.89
C HIS A 191 26.16 9.58 7.80
N ASP A 192 26.72 9.64 6.59
CA ASP A 192 28.03 10.25 6.33
C ASP A 192 27.97 11.78 6.17
N SER A 193 26.79 12.37 5.94
CA SER A 193 26.60 13.82 5.98
C SER A 193 26.16 14.29 7.38
N GLN A 194 27.04 14.12 8.36
CA GLN A 194 26.89 14.83 9.63
C GLN A 194 26.81 16.34 9.35
N ASN A 195 25.66 16.96 9.67
CA ASN A 195 25.44 18.38 10.01
C ASN A 195 24.12 18.96 9.48
N TYR A 196 22.97 18.34 9.77
CA TYR A 196 21.74 19.12 9.84
C TYR A 196 20.99 18.87 11.15
N HIS A 197 21.16 19.82 12.05
CA HIS A 197 20.40 19.94 13.29
C HIS A 197 18.90 20.03 12.99
N PHE A 198 18.18 18.91 13.08
CA PHE A 198 16.74 18.96 13.31
C PHE A 198 16.47 18.77 14.81
N ARG A 199 16.11 19.90 15.44
CA ARG A 199 15.53 19.95 16.78
C ARG A 199 14.37 18.95 16.84
N ARG A 200 14.51 17.94 17.69
CA ARG A 200 13.44 17.05 18.14
C ARG A 200 12.29 17.88 18.70
N LYS A 201 11.22 18.09 17.93
CA LYS A 201 9.88 18.18 18.51
C LYS A 201 9.39 16.75 18.68
N LYS A 202 9.26 16.33 19.95
CA LYS A 202 8.40 15.20 20.34
C LYS A 202 6.99 15.55 19.86
N THR A 203 6.57 15.02 18.72
CA THR A 203 5.17 14.95 18.34
C THR A 203 4.80 13.48 18.26
N SER A 204 3.84 13.11 19.10
CA SER A 204 3.11 11.84 19.20
C SER A 204 3.45 10.80 18.14
N VAL A 205 4.08 9.72 18.60
CA VAL A 205 4.24 8.46 17.87
C VAL A 205 2.87 8.03 17.33
N GLU A 206 2.70 8.06 16.01
CA GLU A 206 1.58 7.42 15.34
C GLU A 206 1.59 5.92 15.67
N GLN A 207 0.40 5.40 15.98
CA GLN A 207 0.14 4.12 16.63
C GLN A 207 0.72 2.93 15.84
N ASN A 208 1.80 2.32 16.35
CA ASN A 208 2.33 1.03 15.91
C ASN A 208 2.14 -0.03 17.01
N ALA A 209 2.42 -1.32 16.69
CA ALA A 209 2.26 -2.48 17.58
C ALA A 209 3.11 -2.46 18.88
N TYR A 210 3.66 -1.31 19.26
CA TYR A 210 4.31 -1.04 20.55
C TYR A 210 3.34 -0.50 21.65
N ASN A 211 2.06 -0.25 21.32
CA ASN A 211 1.17 0.62 22.12
C ASN A 211 -0.26 0.07 22.47
N GLN A 212 -0.57 -1.22 22.33
CA GLN A 212 -1.88 -1.81 22.71
C GLN A 212 -1.85 -3.24 23.26
N ALA A 213 -2.33 -3.52 24.48
CA ALA A 213 -2.35 -4.84 25.14
C ALA A 213 -3.26 -5.95 24.54
N GLU A 214 -3.39 -6.08 23.22
CA GLU A 214 -4.24 -7.06 22.55
C GLU A 214 -3.48 -8.37 22.27
N THR A 215 -3.88 -9.45 22.95
CA THR A 215 -3.09 -10.70 23.02
C THR A 215 -3.21 -11.59 21.77
N THR A 216 -4.18 -11.33 20.90
CA THR A 216 -4.55 -12.14 19.72
C THR A 216 -4.40 -11.41 18.39
N TYR A 217 -3.77 -10.23 18.38
CA TYR A 217 -3.60 -9.42 17.16
C TYR A 217 -2.71 -10.09 16.11
N TRP A 218 -3.17 -10.07 14.86
CA TRP A 218 -2.46 -10.61 13.70
C TRP A 218 -1.45 -9.58 13.18
N TYR A 219 -0.16 -9.92 13.24
CA TYR A 219 0.90 -9.00 12.81
C TYR A 219 0.81 -8.74 11.31
N LYS A 220 0.87 -7.47 10.92
CA LYS A 220 0.95 -7.03 9.53
C LYS A 220 2.41 -6.98 9.06
N ALA A 221 2.61 -6.76 7.76
CA ALA A 221 3.96 -6.65 7.19
C ALA A 221 4.75 -5.49 7.83
N GLU A 222 4.07 -4.39 8.13
CA GLU A 222 4.64 -3.23 8.81
C GLU A 222 5.12 -3.57 10.23
N ASP A 223 4.34 -4.35 10.97
CA ASP A 223 4.70 -4.80 12.32
C ASP A 223 5.97 -5.66 12.30
N ILE A 224 6.01 -6.64 11.39
CA ILE A 224 7.19 -7.50 11.19
C ILE A 224 8.40 -6.66 10.77
N ALA A 225 8.23 -5.68 9.88
CA ALA A 225 9.33 -4.83 9.40
C ALA A 225 9.89 -3.91 10.51
N ILE A 226 9.03 -3.35 11.35
CA ILE A 226 9.44 -2.49 12.48
C ILE A 226 10.13 -3.33 13.54
N ILE A 227 9.51 -4.44 13.96
CA ILE A 227 10.04 -5.28 15.03
C ILE A 227 11.35 -5.93 14.60
N SER A 228 11.41 -6.51 13.40
CA SER A 228 12.65 -7.13 12.90
C SER A 228 13.80 -6.14 12.79
N MET A 229 13.55 -4.86 12.46
CA MET A 229 14.60 -3.83 12.43
C MET A 229 15.30 -3.69 13.76
N GLU A 230 14.53 -3.53 14.83
CA GLU A 230 15.09 -3.33 16.17
C GLU A 230 15.64 -4.63 16.74
N TRP A 231 14.89 -5.71 16.59
CA TRP A 231 15.22 -7.02 17.15
C TRP A 231 16.45 -7.67 16.54
N MET A 232 16.65 -7.41 15.24
CA MET A 232 17.76 -7.95 14.46
C MET A 232 18.87 -6.92 14.24
N LYS A 233 18.83 -5.75 14.90
CA LYS A 233 19.80 -4.65 14.71
C LYS A 233 21.26 -5.09 14.78
N GLU A 234 21.58 -6.05 15.65
CA GLU A 234 22.92 -6.61 15.82
C GLU A 234 23.40 -7.44 14.61
N PHE A 235 22.48 -7.91 13.76
CA PHE A 235 22.76 -8.65 12.54
C PHE A 235 22.77 -7.74 11.30
N TYR A 236 22.18 -6.55 11.36
CA TYR A 236 22.27 -5.58 10.25
C TYR A 236 23.72 -5.09 10.09
N GLY A 237 24.22 -5.10 8.85
CA GLY A 237 25.63 -4.77 8.56
C GLY A 237 26.62 -5.91 8.79
N THR A 238 26.17 -7.09 9.26
CA THR A 238 26.99 -8.32 9.35
C THR A 238 26.92 -9.16 8.07
N ASN A 239 27.36 -10.42 8.09
CA ASN A 239 27.29 -11.38 6.96
C ASN A 239 25.87 -11.69 6.44
N PHE A 240 24.82 -11.11 7.02
CA PHE A 240 23.43 -11.35 6.63
C PHE A 240 22.78 -10.14 5.98
N ARG A 241 21.95 -10.40 4.97
CA ARG A 241 20.89 -9.53 4.46
C ARG A 241 19.60 -9.95 5.16
N ILE A 242 18.88 -9.00 5.74
CA ILE A 242 17.53 -9.24 6.27
C ILE A 242 16.61 -8.43 5.38
N THR A 243 15.70 -9.11 4.68
CA THR A 243 14.77 -8.43 3.78
C THR A 243 13.67 -7.73 4.56
N GLN A 244 12.94 -6.86 3.87
CA GLN A 244 11.65 -6.42 4.37
C GLN A 244 10.67 -7.62 4.47
N ALA A 245 9.62 -7.43 5.27
CA ALA A 245 8.51 -8.37 5.34
C ALA A 245 7.79 -8.42 4.01
N LEU A 246 7.84 -9.58 3.36
CA LEU A 246 7.21 -9.81 2.07
C LEU A 246 5.76 -10.23 2.30
N GLY A 247 4.90 -9.23 2.49
CA GLY A 247 3.45 -9.41 2.63
C GLY A 247 2.75 -9.70 1.31
N LYS A 248 1.49 -10.15 1.38
CA LYS A 248 0.60 -10.27 0.22
C LYS A 248 0.48 -8.91 -0.47
N GLN A 249 0.71 -8.87 -1.78
CA GLN A 249 0.34 -7.75 -2.64
C GLN A 249 -0.76 -8.26 -3.58
N GLU A 250 -1.88 -7.55 -3.69
CA GLU A 250 -3.05 -8.00 -4.48
C GLU A 250 -2.68 -8.31 -5.94
N ASP A 251 -1.61 -7.68 -6.46
CA ASP A 251 -1.16 -7.80 -7.85
C ASP A 251 0.15 -8.61 -8.04
N ARG A 252 0.70 -9.25 -7.00
CA ARG A 252 1.93 -10.05 -7.13
C ARG A 252 1.78 -11.45 -6.55
N ASN A 253 2.00 -12.46 -7.39
CA ASN A 253 2.16 -13.85 -6.96
C ASN A 253 3.49 -14.05 -6.21
N LEU A 254 3.63 -15.18 -5.50
CA LEU A 254 4.83 -15.50 -4.70
C LEU A 254 6.13 -15.44 -5.52
N SER A 255 6.08 -15.87 -6.78
CA SER A 255 7.20 -15.79 -7.71
C SER A 255 7.71 -14.37 -7.91
N ARG A 256 6.79 -13.41 -8.16
CA ARG A 256 7.16 -12.00 -8.34
C ARG A 256 7.59 -11.33 -7.05
N ILE A 257 7.05 -11.76 -5.90
CA ILE A 257 7.46 -11.29 -4.57
C ILE A 257 8.92 -11.71 -4.27
N LEU A 258 9.29 -12.95 -4.60
CA LEU A 258 10.64 -13.46 -4.35
C LEU A 258 11.66 -13.04 -5.43
N CYS A 259 11.22 -12.65 -6.63
CA CYS A 259 12.09 -12.34 -7.76
C CYS A 259 13.15 -11.27 -7.43
N ASP A 260 12.74 -10.16 -6.81
CA ASP A 260 13.65 -9.06 -6.47
C ASP A 260 14.72 -9.52 -5.46
N VAL A 261 14.31 -10.27 -4.44
CA VAL A 261 15.20 -10.83 -3.41
C VAL A 261 16.17 -11.85 -4.00
N LEU A 262 15.69 -12.73 -4.88
CA LEU A 262 16.52 -13.75 -5.53
C LEU A 262 17.50 -13.13 -6.51
N THR A 263 17.11 -12.05 -7.19
CA THR A 263 18.01 -11.29 -8.06
C THR A 263 19.14 -10.68 -7.26
N GLU A 264 18.83 -10.05 -6.13
CA GLU A 264 19.83 -9.47 -5.24
C GLU A 264 20.76 -10.54 -4.64
N TYR A 265 20.19 -11.65 -4.16
CA TYR A 265 20.96 -12.78 -3.62
C TYR A 265 21.89 -13.41 -4.65
N LYS A 266 21.50 -13.50 -5.93
CA LYS A 266 22.35 -14.02 -7.01
C LYS A 266 23.56 -13.15 -7.31
N GLN A 267 23.54 -11.86 -6.95
CA GLN A 267 24.64 -10.93 -7.26
C GLN A 267 25.81 -11.11 -6.30
N ASP A 268 25.54 -11.40 -5.02
CA ASP A 268 26.57 -11.41 -3.97
C ASP A 268 26.59 -12.68 -3.11
N HIS A 269 25.62 -13.58 -3.28
CA HIS A 269 25.44 -14.78 -2.48
C HIS A 269 25.42 -14.53 -0.96
N ARG A 270 25.12 -13.29 -0.55
CA ARG A 270 25.07 -12.91 0.87
C ARG A 270 23.91 -13.63 1.53
N SER A 271 24.19 -14.31 2.65
CA SER A 271 23.17 -15.05 3.40
C SER A 271 21.96 -14.16 3.66
N THR A 272 20.76 -14.58 3.24
CA THR A 272 19.57 -13.72 3.21
C THR A 272 18.44 -14.34 4.03
N ILE A 273 17.91 -13.63 5.01
CA ILE A 273 16.76 -14.05 5.83
C ILE A 273 15.52 -13.25 5.40
N ILE A 274 14.42 -13.97 5.17
CA ILE A 274 13.21 -13.49 4.52
C ILE A 274 11.99 -13.84 5.39
N PRO A 275 11.34 -12.86 6.04
CA PRO A 275 9.99 -13.01 6.55
C PRO A 275 8.99 -12.97 5.38
N LEU A 276 8.25 -14.05 5.18
CA LEU A 276 7.36 -14.22 4.03
C LEU A 276 5.94 -14.53 4.48
N ASN A 277 4.96 -13.84 3.88
CA ASN A 277 3.54 -14.16 4.08
C ASN A 277 3.06 -15.14 2.99
N ILE A 278 2.40 -16.22 3.41
CA ILE A 278 1.85 -17.28 2.57
C ILE A 278 0.38 -17.53 2.93
N ALA A 279 -0.35 -18.29 2.10
CA ALA A 279 -1.72 -18.73 2.37
C ALA A 279 -2.65 -17.57 2.80
N HIS A 280 -2.47 -16.43 2.15
CA HIS A 280 -3.17 -15.15 2.37
C HIS A 280 -2.95 -14.43 3.70
N ASN A 281 -2.66 -15.09 4.82
CA ASN A 281 -2.52 -14.45 6.13
C ASN A 281 -1.53 -15.15 7.09
N HIS A 282 -0.62 -15.99 6.60
CA HIS A 282 0.27 -16.78 7.45
C HIS A 282 1.74 -16.40 7.27
N TRP A 283 2.46 -16.12 8.36
CA TRP A 283 3.86 -15.74 8.30
C TRP A 283 4.80 -16.92 8.51
N VAL A 284 5.81 -17.03 7.65
CA VAL A 284 6.88 -18.04 7.71
C VAL A 284 8.26 -17.39 7.57
N THR A 285 9.30 -18.13 7.94
CA THR A 285 10.70 -17.69 7.77
C THR A 285 11.41 -18.53 6.74
N LEU A 286 12.05 -17.87 5.77
CA LEU A 286 12.93 -18.49 4.79
C LEU A 286 14.34 -17.90 4.95
N ALA A 287 15.38 -18.73 4.85
CA ALA A 287 16.76 -18.27 4.75
C ALA A 287 17.46 -18.88 3.55
N LEU A 288 18.25 -18.09 2.82
CA LEU A 288 19.08 -18.49 1.69
C LEU A 288 20.55 -18.35 2.05
N ILE A 289 21.33 -19.39 1.80
CA ILE A 289 22.75 -19.46 2.13
C ILE A 289 23.48 -20.12 0.97
N TYR A 290 24.64 -19.60 0.60
CA TYR A 290 25.50 -20.25 -0.37
C TYR A 290 26.65 -21.00 0.31
N ASN A 291 26.81 -22.26 -0.05
CA ASN A 291 27.94 -23.08 0.38
C ASN A 291 29.03 -23.07 -0.70
N GLU A 292 30.01 -22.19 -0.53
CA GLU A 292 31.16 -22.03 -1.45
C GLU A 292 31.92 -23.33 -1.72
N LYS A 293 32.01 -24.23 -0.74
CA LYS A 293 32.79 -25.48 -0.88
C LYS A 293 32.10 -26.47 -1.83
N ASN A 294 30.78 -26.56 -1.73
CA ASN A 294 29.98 -27.51 -2.51
C ASN A 294 29.32 -26.85 -3.74
N LYS A 295 29.47 -25.53 -3.90
CA LYS A 295 28.76 -24.72 -4.90
C LYS A 295 27.25 -24.97 -4.90
N GLU A 296 26.68 -24.95 -3.69
CA GLU A 296 25.31 -25.36 -3.41
C GLU A 296 24.54 -24.20 -2.78
N ASN A 297 23.34 -23.93 -3.29
CA ASN A 297 22.40 -23.03 -2.65
C ASN A 297 21.58 -23.80 -1.63
N ILE A 298 21.48 -23.29 -0.41
CA ILE A 298 20.73 -23.93 0.67
C ILE A 298 19.59 -23.00 1.07
N ALA A 299 18.37 -23.50 1.01
CA ALA A 299 17.17 -22.82 1.46
C ALA A 299 16.65 -23.49 2.74
N LEU A 300 16.50 -22.72 3.82
CA LEU A 300 15.98 -23.17 5.10
C LEU A 300 14.59 -22.56 5.33
N TYR A 301 13.54 -23.38 5.35
CA TYR A 301 12.15 -22.95 5.50
C TYR A 301 11.57 -23.38 6.85
N LYS A 302 11.02 -22.44 7.61
CA LYS A 302 10.33 -22.69 8.88
C LYS A 302 8.93 -22.08 8.88
N ASP A 303 7.93 -22.97 8.91
CA ASP A 303 6.54 -22.68 9.25
C ASP A 303 6.31 -23.08 10.72
N SER A 304 5.73 -22.20 11.54
CA SER A 304 5.43 -22.48 12.94
C SER A 304 4.28 -23.47 13.14
N MET A 305 3.37 -23.63 12.17
CA MET A 305 2.28 -24.62 12.19
C MET A 305 2.71 -26.01 11.67
N GLY A 306 3.96 -26.16 11.23
CA GLY A 306 4.60 -27.45 10.93
C GLY A 306 4.40 -27.98 9.52
N GLU A 307 4.90 -29.20 9.26
CA GLU A 307 5.06 -29.72 7.89
C GLU A 307 3.76 -30.00 7.12
N HIS A 308 2.64 -30.17 7.83
CA HIS A 308 1.34 -30.42 7.22
C HIS A 308 0.57 -29.14 6.88
N HIS A 309 1.03 -27.99 7.38
CA HIS A 309 0.43 -26.69 7.08
C HIS A 309 0.98 -26.11 5.76
N SER A 310 0.12 -25.41 5.01
CA SER A 310 0.44 -24.72 3.75
C SER A 310 1.36 -25.50 2.80
N ILE A 311 1.05 -26.79 2.57
CA ILE A 311 1.88 -27.68 1.74
C ILE A 311 2.00 -27.14 0.31
N VAL A 312 0.91 -26.62 -0.25
CA VAL A 312 0.87 -26.08 -1.61
C VAL A 312 1.82 -24.89 -1.74
N GLU A 313 1.76 -23.94 -0.82
CA GLU A 313 2.61 -22.75 -0.83
C GLU A 313 4.08 -23.10 -0.59
N ARG A 314 4.37 -24.07 0.29
CA ARG A 314 5.74 -24.55 0.50
C ARG A 314 6.30 -25.18 -0.78
N ILE A 315 5.52 -26.01 -1.47
CA ILE A 315 5.92 -26.61 -2.75
C ILE A 315 6.11 -25.51 -3.81
N GLU A 316 5.24 -24.51 -3.86
CA GLU A 316 5.38 -23.37 -4.77
C GLU A 316 6.70 -22.62 -4.52
N ILE A 317 7.01 -22.31 -3.25
CA ILE A 317 8.28 -21.67 -2.86
C ILE A 317 9.47 -22.53 -3.28
N GLN A 318 9.44 -23.84 -2.98
CA GLN A 318 10.51 -24.76 -3.37
C GLN A 318 10.72 -24.77 -4.89
N ASN A 319 9.64 -24.78 -5.67
CA ASN A 319 9.70 -24.73 -7.13
C ASN A 319 10.27 -23.40 -7.63
N ILE A 320 9.85 -22.28 -7.07
CA ILE A 320 10.40 -20.95 -7.41
C ILE A 320 11.91 -20.93 -7.17
N LEU A 321 12.35 -21.39 -6.01
CA LEU A 321 13.77 -21.41 -5.64
C LEU A 321 14.58 -22.35 -6.53
N THR A 322 14.10 -23.57 -6.76
CA THR A 322 14.78 -24.57 -7.60
C THR A 322 14.89 -24.12 -9.06
N ASN A 323 13.89 -23.40 -9.57
CA ASN A 323 13.90 -22.87 -10.94
C ASN A 323 14.80 -21.63 -11.10
N GLN A 324 15.09 -20.91 -10.01
CA GLN A 324 15.80 -19.62 -10.06
C GLN A 324 17.25 -19.68 -9.59
N LEU A 325 17.63 -20.75 -8.88
CA LEU A 325 18.94 -20.94 -8.26
C LEU A 325 19.45 -22.36 -8.57
N GLU A 326 20.67 -22.45 -9.09
CA GLU A 326 21.32 -23.72 -9.41
C GLU A 326 21.70 -24.49 -8.13
N ASN A 327 21.75 -25.81 -8.21
CA ASN A 327 22.16 -26.70 -7.11
C ASN A 327 21.46 -26.37 -5.78
N MET A 328 20.12 -26.28 -5.84
CA MET A 328 19.28 -25.93 -4.70
C MET A 328 19.04 -27.13 -3.77
N ASN A 329 19.35 -26.94 -2.50
CA ASN A 329 19.05 -27.84 -1.39
C ASN A 329 18.01 -27.18 -0.48
N PHE A 330 16.75 -27.56 -0.68
CA PHE A 330 15.63 -27.03 0.09
C PHE A 330 15.37 -27.92 1.32
N LYS A 331 15.59 -27.36 2.51
CA LYS A 331 15.29 -27.99 3.80
C LYS A 331 14.14 -27.27 4.46
N PHE A 332 13.11 -28.01 4.86
CA PHE A 332 12.01 -27.46 5.66
C PHE A 332 11.96 -28.09 7.05
N HIS A 333 11.58 -27.30 8.04
CA HIS A 333 11.42 -27.76 9.40
C HIS A 333 10.09 -28.48 9.60
N ARG A 334 10.09 -29.56 10.39
CA ARG A 334 8.89 -30.40 10.53
C ARG A 334 8.00 -30.07 11.73
N SER A 335 8.57 -29.50 12.79
CA SER A 335 7.83 -29.23 14.03
C SER A 335 6.66 -28.26 13.85
N CYS A 336 5.54 -28.61 14.49
CA CYS A 336 4.42 -27.72 14.78
C CYS A 336 4.62 -27.15 16.19
N ASP A 337 5.05 -25.88 16.25
CA ASP A 337 5.35 -25.18 17.51
C ASP A 337 4.23 -24.20 17.91
N GLN A 338 3.40 -23.81 16.94
CA GLN A 338 2.26 -22.91 17.11
C GLN A 338 0.96 -23.71 17.16
N PHE A 339 0.17 -23.47 18.20
CA PHE A 339 -1.14 -24.12 18.42
C PHE A 339 -2.32 -23.13 18.39
N ASP A 340 -2.06 -21.86 18.12
CA ASP A 340 -3.08 -20.83 17.92
C ASP A 340 -3.06 -20.26 16.51
N ASP A 341 -4.03 -19.43 16.15
CA ASP A 341 -4.18 -18.92 14.79
C ASP A 341 -3.52 -17.54 14.57
N TYR A 342 -2.81 -17.00 15.56
CA TYR A 342 -2.49 -15.57 15.57
C TYR A 342 -1.05 -15.23 15.96
N ASN A 343 -0.22 -16.18 16.40
CA ASN A 343 1.18 -15.96 16.76
C ASN A 343 2.19 -16.13 15.61
N CYS A 344 1.76 -16.45 14.38
CA CYS A 344 2.67 -16.75 13.27
C CYS A 344 3.70 -15.63 12.98
N GLY A 345 3.30 -14.37 13.18
CA GLY A 345 4.22 -13.23 13.08
C GLY A 345 5.30 -13.21 14.17
N VAL A 346 4.95 -13.53 15.42
CA VAL A 346 5.89 -13.61 16.55
C VAL A 346 6.86 -14.77 16.37
N PHE A 347 6.34 -15.93 15.95
CA PHE A 347 7.19 -17.07 15.59
C PHE A 347 8.14 -16.74 14.45
N THR A 348 7.66 -16.05 13.41
CA THR A 348 8.52 -15.63 12.28
C THR A 348 9.69 -14.78 12.77
N LEU A 349 9.43 -13.76 13.59
CA LEU A 349 10.48 -12.91 14.16
C LEU A 349 11.48 -13.71 15.03
N ALA A 350 10.97 -14.62 15.87
CA ALA A 350 11.81 -15.48 16.70
C ALA A 350 12.66 -16.45 15.87
N ASN A 351 12.08 -17.03 14.83
CA ASN A 351 12.75 -17.96 13.92
C ASN A 351 13.83 -17.24 13.12
N MET A 352 13.58 -16.01 12.64
CA MET A 352 14.58 -15.16 12.00
C MET A 352 15.80 -14.97 12.91
N LYS A 353 15.59 -14.59 14.17
CA LYS A 353 16.69 -14.41 15.13
C LYS A 353 17.44 -15.70 15.39
N SER A 354 16.73 -16.79 15.64
CA SER A 354 17.33 -18.12 15.84
C SER A 354 18.19 -18.54 14.63
N MET A 355 17.70 -18.34 13.40
CA MET A 355 18.48 -18.60 12.19
C MET A 355 19.72 -17.70 12.12
N ALA A 356 19.58 -16.39 12.31
CA ALA A 356 20.72 -15.47 12.25
C ALA A 356 21.79 -15.80 13.29
N GLU A 357 21.40 -16.10 14.53
CA GLU A 357 22.32 -16.47 15.61
C GLU A 357 23.10 -17.75 15.33
N ASN A 358 22.45 -18.76 14.74
CA ASN A 358 23.07 -20.05 14.48
C ASN A 358 23.87 -20.08 13.17
N LEU A 359 23.50 -19.25 12.20
CA LEU A 359 24.22 -19.09 10.93
C LEU A 359 25.44 -18.16 11.06
N SER A 360 25.41 -17.18 11.97
CA SER A 360 26.52 -16.22 12.20
C SER A 360 27.71 -16.79 12.98
N LYS A 361 27.60 -18.01 13.51
CA LYS A 361 28.57 -18.60 14.46
C LYS A 361 29.25 -19.85 13.89
N GLN A 362 30.26 -20.36 14.61
CA GLN A 362 30.91 -21.66 14.38
C GLN A 362 29.93 -22.86 14.28
N LYS A 363 28.67 -22.67 14.68
CA LYS A 363 27.60 -23.67 14.63
C LYS A 363 26.86 -23.75 13.30
N GLN A 364 27.21 -22.94 12.30
CA GLN A 364 26.51 -22.89 11.01
C GLN A 364 26.30 -24.28 10.38
N LYS A 365 27.38 -25.09 10.28
CA LYS A 365 27.30 -26.44 9.73
C LYS A 365 26.36 -27.33 10.54
N LEU A 366 26.52 -27.36 11.86
CA LEU A 366 25.68 -28.15 12.76
C LEU A 366 24.20 -27.77 12.63
N PHE A 367 23.92 -26.47 12.52
CA PHE A 367 22.58 -25.94 12.36
C PHE A 367 21.96 -26.35 11.02
N ILE A 368 22.67 -26.18 9.90
CA ILE A 368 22.21 -26.58 8.57
C ILE A 368 21.98 -28.10 8.49
N ASP A 369 22.89 -28.90 9.06
CA ASP A 369 22.82 -30.36 9.01
C ASP A 369 21.62 -30.88 9.82
N ASN A 370 21.31 -30.25 10.95
CA ASN A 370 20.21 -30.65 11.84
C ASN A 370 18.97 -29.78 11.70
N PHE A 371 18.88 -28.97 10.65
CA PHE A 371 17.83 -27.95 10.54
C PHE A 371 16.44 -28.54 10.72
N GLU A 372 16.11 -29.66 10.07
CA GLU A 372 14.75 -30.26 10.11
C GLU A 372 14.27 -30.67 11.52
N LYS A 373 15.19 -30.78 12.48
CA LYS A 373 14.93 -31.21 13.87
C LYS A 373 15.45 -30.18 14.89
N TRP A 374 15.78 -28.97 14.45
CA TRP A 374 16.33 -27.96 15.33
C TRP A 374 15.30 -27.47 16.33
N ASN A 375 15.72 -27.18 17.57
CA ASN A 375 14.80 -26.66 18.57
C ASN A 375 14.58 -25.16 18.35
N PHE A 376 13.44 -24.82 17.76
CA PHE A 376 12.96 -23.44 17.65
C PHE A 376 12.17 -23.02 18.90
N VAL A 377 11.68 -21.78 18.89
CA VAL A 377 10.86 -21.22 19.97
C VAL A 377 9.59 -22.05 20.15
N THR A 378 9.21 -22.27 21.41
CA THR A 378 7.96 -22.95 21.80
C THR A 378 6.78 -21.97 21.88
N GLN A 379 5.55 -22.47 21.83
CA GLN A 379 4.32 -21.68 22.07
C GLN A 379 4.41 -20.77 23.32
N LYS A 380 4.89 -21.30 24.45
CA LYS A 380 5.03 -20.53 25.69
C LYS A 380 6.01 -19.36 25.50
N GLN A 381 7.14 -19.61 24.85
CA GLN A 381 8.13 -18.56 24.57
C GLN A 381 7.61 -17.54 23.57
N ALA A 382 6.84 -17.94 22.55
CA ALA A 382 6.22 -17.02 21.60
C ALA A 382 5.22 -16.09 22.33
N ILE A 383 4.37 -16.63 23.20
CA ILE A 383 3.47 -15.84 24.05
C ILE A 383 4.27 -14.87 24.94
N GLU A 384 5.32 -15.35 25.60
CA GLU A 384 6.18 -14.48 26.42
C GLU A 384 6.87 -13.39 25.59
N LEU A 385 7.34 -13.70 24.39
CA LEU A 385 7.93 -12.73 23.47
C LEU A 385 6.90 -11.68 23.09
N ARG A 386 5.68 -12.07 22.71
CA ARG A 386 4.58 -11.12 22.46
C ARG A 386 4.35 -10.19 23.65
N HIS A 387 4.39 -10.68 24.87
CA HIS A 387 4.08 -9.83 26.04
C HIS A 387 5.24 -8.98 26.55
N LYS A 388 6.47 -9.48 26.45
CA LYS A 388 7.63 -8.85 27.12
C LYS A 388 8.52 -8.06 26.17
N GLN A 389 8.58 -8.50 24.92
CA GLN A 389 9.64 -8.12 24.00
C GLN A 389 9.13 -7.57 22.67
N PHE A 390 7.94 -8.02 22.26
CA PHE A 390 7.11 -7.43 21.23
C PHE A 390 5.78 -6.97 21.82
N PRO A 391 5.77 -6.33 23.02
CA PRO A 391 4.54 -5.92 23.66
C PRO A 391 3.80 -5.04 22.67
N LYS A 392 2.61 -5.53 22.36
CA LYS A 392 1.53 -4.66 22.02
C LYS A 392 1.16 -3.98 23.34
#